data_AF-A0A960CIW8-F1
#
_entry.id   AF-A0A960CIW8-F1
#
_cell.length_a   1.000
_cell.length_b   1.000
_cell.length_c   1.000
_cell.angle_alpha   90.00
_cell.angle_beta   90.00
_cell.angle_gamma   90.00
#
_symmetry.space_group_name_H-M   'P 1'
#
loop_
_entity.id
_entity.type
_entity.pdbx_description
1 polymer ?
#
loop_
_entity_poly.entity_id
_entity_poly.type
_entity_poly.pdbx_seq_one_letter_code
_entity_poly.pdbx_strand_id
1 'polypeptide(L)'
;MPLGLGPDLAKVRQRLGQGLFTMVAGPEGPENRTRIHTTPGPRWFAEDRPIRRVHADASMFVGGLRALLLQSLHPLAMAGVAEHSDYRGDPWGRLQRTSTFLA
;
A
#
# COMPACT_ATOMS: atom_id res chain seq x y z
N MET A 1 5.99 5.00 38.83
CA MET A 1 4.74 4.38 38.38
C MET A 1 4.71 4.46 36.85
N PRO A 2 4.83 3.37 36.09
CA PRO A 2 4.87 3.48 34.63
C PRO A 2 3.44 3.76 34.14
N LEU A 3 3.27 4.83 33.37
CA LEU A 3 2.01 5.16 32.70
C LEU A 3 1.65 4.00 31.76
N GLY A 4 0.56 3.30 32.06
CA GLY A 4 0.06 2.11 31.34
C GLY A 4 -0.49 2.40 29.94
N LEU A 5 0.28 3.07 29.08
CA LEU A 5 -0.12 3.43 27.71
C LEU A 5 0.18 2.33 26.67
N GLY A 6 0.90 1.27 27.06
CA GLY A 6 1.45 0.25 26.14
C GLY A 6 0.43 -0.62 25.37
N PRO A 7 -0.60 -1.21 26.01
CA PRO A 7 -1.52 -2.12 25.32
C PRO A 7 -2.63 -1.39 24.54
N ASP A 8 -3.08 -0.24 25.01
CA ASP A 8 -4.16 0.50 24.36
C ASP A 8 -3.68 1.25 23.11
N LEU A 9 -2.47 1.83 23.14
CA LEU A 9 -1.86 2.40 21.93
C LEU A 9 -1.57 1.34 20.88
N ALA A 10 -1.15 0.13 21.28
CA ALA A 10 -0.93 -0.98 20.36
C ALA A 10 -2.24 -1.41 19.66
N LYS A 11 -3.35 -1.48 20.41
CA LYS A 11 -4.69 -1.76 19.86
C LYS A 11 -5.17 -0.65 18.91
N VAL A 12 -4.98 0.62 19.28
CA VAL A 12 -5.33 1.76 18.42
C VAL A 12 -4.53 1.73 17.13
N ARG A 13 -3.21 1.53 17.21
CA ARG A 13 -2.33 1.37 16.04
C ARG A 13 -2.78 0.22 15.15
N GLN A 14 -3.12 -0.93 15.73
CA GLN A 14 -3.57 -2.09 14.98
C GLN A 14 -4.90 -1.82 14.24
N ARG A 15 -5.86 -1.19 14.92
CA ARG A 15 -7.15 -0.80 14.32
C ARG A 15 -6.96 0.19 13.17
N LEU A 16 -6.14 1.22 13.37
CA LEU A 16 -5.83 2.20 12.33
C LEU A 16 -5.09 1.55 11.16
N GLY A 17 -4.12 0.68 11.44
CA GLY A 17 -3.38 -0.05 10.42
C GLY A 17 -4.28 -0.97 9.60
N GLN A 18 -5.22 -1.67 10.24
CA GLN A 18 -6.20 -2.50 9.55
C GLN A 18 -7.16 -1.67 8.72
N GLY A 19 -7.68 -0.56 9.25
CA GLY A 19 -8.54 0.34 8.48
C GLY A 19 -7.83 0.89 7.24
N LEU A 20 -6.58 1.34 7.39
CA LEU A 20 -5.76 1.82 6.28
C LEU A 20 -5.47 0.72 5.26
N PHE A 21 -5.14 -0.50 5.72
CA PHE A 21 -4.89 -1.63 4.85
C PHE A 21 -6.14 -2.04 4.05
N THR A 22 -7.29 -2.19 4.72
CA THR A 22 -8.57 -2.53 4.06
C THR A 22 -8.95 -1.50 3.02
N MET A 23 -8.72 -0.24 3.35
CA MET A 23 -8.89 0.82 2.40
C MET A 23 -7.92 0.54 1.21
N VAL A 24 -6.59 0.50 1.42
CA VAL A 24 -5.62 0.56 0.30
C VAL A 24 -5.59 -0.72 -0.53
N ALA A 25 -5.75 -1.88 0.09
CA ALA A 25 -5.73 -3.19 -0.57
C ALA A 25 -7.11 -3.61 -1.10
N GLY A 26 -8.17 -2.95 -0.65
CA GLY A 26 -9.55 -3.25 -1.03
C GLY A 26 -10.09 -4.56 -0.45
N PRO A 27 -11.34 -4.93 -0.79
CA PRO A 27 -12.01 -6.11 -0.25
C PRO A 27 -11.30 -7.42 -0.62
N GLU A 28 -10.66 -7.45 -1.79
CA GLU A 28 -9.90 -8.61 -2.29
C GLU A 28 -8.45 -8.66 -1.76
N GLY A 29 -8.03 -7.67 -0.98
CA GLY A 29 -6.66 -7.52 -0.48
C GLY A 29 -6.07 -8.77 0.17
N PRO A 30 -6.79 -9.45 1.10
CA PRO A 30 -6.28 -10.67 1.75
C PRO A 30 -6.06 -11.83 0.77
N GLU A 31 -6.96 -12.01 -0.20
CA GLU A 31 -6.87 -13.06 -1.20
C GLU A 31 -5.72 -12.78 -2.18
N ASN A 32 -5.63 -11.54 -2.68
CA ASN A 32 -4.54 -11.09 -3.55
C ASN A 32 -3.18 -11.25 -2.88
N ARG A 33 -3.05 -10.84 -1.61
CA ARG A 33 -1.82 -11.00 -0.82
C ARG A 33 -1.39 -12.47 -0.74
N THR A 34 -2.34 -13.35 -0.44
CA THR A 34 -2.07 -14.79 -0.33
C THR A 34 -1.59 -15.31 -1.67
N ARG A 35 -2.38 -15.09 -2.74
CA ARG A 35 -2.03 -15.50 -4.09
C ARG A 35 -0.63 -15.01 -4.48
N ILE A 36 -0.31 -13.73 -4.29
CA ILE A 36 0.97 -13.20 -4.77
C ILE A 36 2.16 -13.74 -3.95
N HIS A 37 2.10 -13.66 -2.62
CA HIS A 37 3.25 -14.02 -1.79
C HIS A 37 3.45 -15.52 -1.61
N THR A 38 2.38 -16.33 -1.63
CA THR A 38 2.47 -17.77 -1.34
C THR A 38 2.47 -18.65 -2.59
N THR A 39 2.22 -18.10 -3.79
CA THR A 39 2.33 -18.89 -5.03
C THR A 39 3.74 -19.49 -5.17
N PRO A 40 3.87 -20.83 -5.29
CA PRO A 40 5.16 -21.49 -5.43
C PRO A 40 5.87 -21.11 -6.73
N GLY A 41 7.21 -21.16 -6.72
CA GLY A 41 8.04 -20.97 -7.91
C GLY A 41 9.26 -20.08 -7.66
N PRO A 42 10.19 -20.02 -8.64
CA PRO A 42 11.34 -19.14 -8.56
C PRO A 42 10.91 -17.68 -8.45
N ARG A 43 11.60 -16.91 -7.59
CA ARG A 43 11.41 -15.47 -7.41
C ARG A 43 12.56 -14.72 -8.07
N TRP A 44 12.31 -13.51 -8.58
CA TRP A 44 13.37 -12.65 -9.12
C TRP A 44 14.43 -12.27 -8.08
N PHE A 45 14.03 -12.18 -6.80
CA PHE A 45 14.92 -11.88 -5.69
C PHE A 45 14.80 -12.94 -4.60
N ALA A 46 15.94 -13.52 -4.20
CA ALA A 46 16.02 -14.43 -3.06
C ALA A 46 15.64 -13.72 -1.74
N GLU A 47 15.31 -14.50 -0.70
CA GLU A 47 14.77 -13.98 0.57
C GLU A 47 15.74 -13.06 1.32
N ASP A 48 17.03 -13.32 1.21
CA ASP A 48 18.11 -12.56 1.87
C ASP A 48 18.44 -11.24 1.16
N ARG A 49 17.88 -10.99 -0.04
CA ARG A 49 18.21 -9.81 -0.82
C ARG A 49 17.66 -8.54 -0.17
N PRO A 50 18.48 -7.47 -0.03
CA PRO A 50 18.07 -6.23 0.63
C PRO A 50 16.78 -5.62 0.08
N ILE A 51 16.53 -5.77 -1.22
CA ILE A 51 15.31 -5.27 -1.87
C ILE A 51 14.04 -5.78 -1.20
N ARG A 52 14.00 -7.04 -0.74
CA ARG A 52 12.82 -7.61 -0.07
C ARG A 52 12.61 -7.00 1.32
N ARG A 53 13.70 -6.72 2.04
CA ARG A 53 13.63 -6.03 3.34
C ARG A 53 13.11 -4.61 3.18
N VAL A 54 13.64 -3.86 2.23
CA VAL A 54 13.24 -2.47 1.97
C VAL A 54 11.78 -2.39 1.54
N HIS A 55 11.35 -3.26 0.62
CA HIS A 55 9.96 -3.25 0.12
C HIS A 55 8.93 -3.75 1.15
N ALA A 56 9.36 -4.55 2.13
CA ALA A 56 8.49 -5.00 3.23
C ALA A 56 8.39 -3.97 4.38
N ASP A 57 9.21 -2.92 4.38
CA ASP A 57 9.24 -1.93 5.45
C ASP A 57 8.04 -0.97 5.37
N ALA A 58 7.49 -0.60 6.53
CA ALA A 58 6.35 0.30 6.62
C ALA A 58 6.62 1.70 6.02
N SER A 59 7.89 2.13 5.97
CA SER A 59 8.31 3.39 5.33
C SER A 59 7.96 3.46 3.83
N MET A 60 7.79 2.31 3.16
CA MET A 60 7.30 2.26 1.77
C MET A 60 5.95 2.95 1.60
N PHE A 61 5.09 2.91 2.62
CA PHE A 61 3.79 3.58 2.58
C PHE A 61 3.96 5.11 2.48
N VAL A 62 4.85 5.66 3.32
CA VAL A 62 5.16 7.10 3.31
C VAL A 62 5.84 7.50 2.00
N GLY A 63 6.77 6.67 1.51
CA GLY A 63 7.41 6.85 0.22
C GLY A 63 6.41 6.89 -0.95
N GLY A 64 5.45 5.95 -0.96
CA GLY A 64 4.39 5.88 -1.96
C GLY A 64 3.47 7.10 -1.94
N LEU A 65 3.02 7.53 -0.76
CA LEU A 65 2.21 8.75 -0.62
C LEU A 65 2.94 9.98 -1.13
N ARG A 66 4.23 10.14 -0.77
CA ARG A 66 5.06 11.23 -1.27
C ARG A 66 5.19 11.20 -2.79
N ALA A 67 5.41 10.02 -3.37
CA ALA A 67 5.51 9.87 -4.81
C ALA A 67 4.20 10.26 -5.51
N LEU A 68 3.04 9.86 -4.98
CA LEU A 68 1.74 10.25 -5.52
C LEU A 68 1.52 11.76 -5.48
N LEU A 69 1.86 12.41 -4.36
CA LEU A 69 1.77 13.87 -4.23
C LEU A 69 2.68 14.56 -5.24
N LEU A 70 3.94 14.13 -5.34
CA LEU A 70 4.89 14.67 -6.32
C LEU A 70 4.40 14.46 -7.76
N GLN A 71 3.87 13.27 -8.07
CA GLN A 71 3.33 12.95 -9.39
C GLN A 71 2.12 13.83 -9.74
N SER A 72 1.28 14.16 -8.76
CA SER A 72 0.12 15.03 -8.96
C SER A 72 0.49 16.46 -9.33
N LEU A 73 1.72 16.89 -9.04
CA LEU A 73 2.23 18.19 -9.46
C LEU A 73 2.66 18.22 -10.94
N HIS A 74 2.77 17.06 -11.61
CA HIS A 74 3.24 17.00 -13.00
C HIS A 74 2.07 17.22 -13.99
N PRO A 75 2.03 18.35 -14.74
CA PRO A 75 0.85 18.72 -15.53
C PRO A 75 0.47 17.69 -16.59
N LEU A 76 1.45 17.15 -17.33
CA LEU A 76 1.18 16.16 -18.38
C LEU A 76 0.70 14.82 -17.82
N ALA A 77 1.14 14.46 -16.60
CA ALA A 77 0.68 13.23 -15.99
C ALA A 77 -0.77 13.37 -15.52
N MET A 78 -1.11 14.55 -15.00
CA MET A 78 -2.48 14.86 -14.60
C MET A 78 -3.43 15.09 -15.77
N ALA A 79 -2.95 15.54 -16.94
CA ALA A 79 -3.73 15.55 -18.17
C ALA A 79 -4.15 14.12 -18.56
N GLY A 80 -3.21 13.16 -18.58
CA GLY A 80 -3.53 11.75 -18.84
C GLY A 80 -4.47 11.13 -17.80
N VAL A 81 -4.37 11.54 -16.52
CA VAL A 81 -5.35 11.16 -15.50
C VAL A 81 -6.71 11.81 -15.80
N ALA A 82 -6.77 13.09 -16.15
CA ALA A 82 -8.04 13.76 -16.44
C ALA A 82 -8.77 13.16 -17.66
N GLU A 83 -8.02 12.71 -18.67
CA GLU A 83 -8.56 12.15 -19.92
C GLU A 83 -8.96 10.68 -19.81
N HIS A 84 -8.27 9.88 -19.01
CA HIS A 84 -8.42 8.42 -19.00
C HIS A 84 -8.77 7.81 -17.64
N SER A 85 -8.92 8.62 -16.59
CA SER A 85 -9.17 8.12 -15.25
C SER A 85 -10.55 8.50 -14.74
N ASP A 86 -11.28 7.50 -14.26
CA ASP A 86 -12.52 7.71 -13.51
C ASP A 86 -12.25 8.09 -12.03
N TYR A 87 -11.19 8.86 -11.77
CA TYR A 87 -10.72 9.11 -10.39
C TYR A 87 -11.72 9.92 -9.56
N ARG A 88 -12.64 10.63 -10.22
CA ARG A 88 -13.67 11.43 -9.55
C ARG A 88 -14.81 10.56 -9.02
N GLY A 89 -15.10 9.43 -9.69
CA GLY A 89 -16.12 8.46 -9.26
C GLY A 89 -15.55 7.31 -8.42
N ASP A 90 -14.32 6.88 -8.71
CA ASP A 90 -13.65 5.75 -8.05
C ASP A 90 -12.15 6.03 -7.77
N PRO A 91 -11.82 6.98 -6.88
CA PRO A 91 -10.42 7.23 -6.50
C PRO A 91 -9.81 6.03 -5.76
N TRP A 92 -10.65 5.31 -5.02
CA TRP A 92 -10.21 4.26 -4.11
C TRP A 92 -9.92 2.94 -4.83
N GLY A 93 -10.79 2.52 -5.75
CA GLY A 93 -10.53 1.37 -6.61
C GLY A 93 -9.31 1.56 -7.50
N ARG A 94 -8.97 2.81 -7.90
CA ARG A 94 -7.68 3.07 -8.59
C ARG A 94 -6.48 2.79 -7.71
N LEU A 95 -6.50 3.29 -6.48
CA LEU A 95 -5.40 3.05 -5.55
C LEU A 95 -5.25 1.55 -5.26
N GLN A 96 -6.36 0.82 -5.13
CA GLN A 96 -6.38 -0.62 -4.93
C GLN A 96 -5.76 -1.37 -6.11
N ARG A 97 -6.06 -1.00 -7.37
CA ARG A 97 -5.42 -1.61 -8.54
C ARG A 97 -3.91 -1.41 -8.56
N THR A 98 -3.42 -0.22 -8.19
CA THR A 98 -1.99 0.04 -8.04
C THR A 98 -1.39 -0.77 -6.88
N SER A 99 -2.09 -0.86 -5.75
CA SER A 99 -1.64 -1.67 -4.60
C SER A 99 -1.51 -3.15 -4.96
N THR A 100 -2.46 -3.71 -5.70
CA THR A 100 -2.41 -5.12 -6.14
C THR A 100 -1.29 -5.38 -7.13
N PHE A 101 -0.95 -4.41 -8.00
CA PHE A 101 0.20 -4.52 -8.91
C PHE A 101 1.54 -4.53 -8.17
N LEU A 102 1.64 -3.84 -7.02
CA LEU A 102 2.87 -3.72 -6.23
C LEU A 102 3.06 -4.82 -5.18
N ALA A 103 1.98 -5.45 -4.72
CA ALA A 103 2.01 -6.57 -3.78
C ALA A 103 2.72 -7.79 -4.38
#